data_AF-A0A374AFA7-F1
#
_entry.id   AF-A0A374AFA7-F1
#
_cell.length_a   1.000
_cell.length_b   1.000
_cell.length_c   1.000
_cell.angle_alpha   90.00
_cell.angle_beta   90.00
_cell.angle_gamma   90.00
#
_symmetry.space_group_name_H-M   'P 1'
#
loop_
_entity.id
_entity.type
_entity.pdbx_description
1 polymer ?
#
loop_
_entity_poly.entity_id
_entity_poly.type
_entity_poly.pdbx_seq_one_letter_code
_entity_poly.pdbx_strand_id
1 'polypeptide(L)'
;MISDDLIRIPWCSIPPQQHYDTIGRLKQDMHRYLHARSSEFETGPFAPPTDKFEIIQASGNSYILLPTASDYAFLFRGQNAFYKDCAPTLYRRRKTPGEIFEQRLKCAEFQLMAEELPAVQYFRQQKFSIDYLGLAQHYGLQTDILDLTVDPDIALFFAMCDYDPRNDRYTAKSQEREYIGYLYAINVFSYTDYSPKKLENLFTSKLKAIGLQPFDRPGNQKAFSLHLDEGEKLKANLYSFNYTKQDSEEYCRKYAYLWRSDMLSERTKSIRDTKIYSHQALSLATKKWGDGKSRNYWERQMRNQQCSFTAPHKCHWKFTSDEIQKAVSEWQNHGLGQIRRLLTRRRLITGNRQTGCNTTSSLYHTLVLKNLQGGFPAPGGYDSGIVKLLSEKDKMQGWETDTAFEHSVPEADGKIHRYNQILDWSPTRRLPGDRLRTFQMRPD
;
A
#
# COMPACT_ATOMS: atom_id res chain seq x y z
N MET A 1 -23.72 1.85 28.20
CA MET A 1 -23.54 0.81 29.22
C MET A 1 -23.35 -0.51 28.48
N ILE A 2 -22.18 -1.12 28.60
CA ILE A 2 -21.91 -2.46 28.07
C ILE A 2 -22.66 -3.43 28.99
N SER A 3 -23.52 -4.27 28.43
CA SER A 3 -24.29 -5.29 29.17
C SER A 3 -23.33 -6.24 29.89
N ASP A 4 -23.65 -6.65 31.13
CA ASP A 4 -22.86 -7.60 31.93
C ASP A 4 -22.76 -9.01 31.27
N ASP A 5 -23.52 -9.27 30.20
CA ASP A 5 -23.58 -10.55 29.48
C ASP A 5 -22.60 -10.65 28.28
N LEU A 6 -21.61 -9.75 28.18
CA LEU A 6 -20.73 -9.66 27.01
C LEU A 6 -19.46 -10.55 27.12
N ILE A 7 -19.39 -11.61 26.30
CA ILE A 7 -18.23 -12.50 26.21
C ILE A 7 -17.13 -11.85 25.38
N ARG A 8 -15.91 -11.80 25.94
CA ARG A 8 -14.70 -11.24 25.32
C ARG A 8 -13.73 -12.36 24.96
N ILE A 9 -13.41 -12.50 23.68
CA ILE A 9 -12.54 -13.57 23.17
C ILE A 9 -11.34 -12.92 22.47
N PRO A 10 -10.10 -13.09 22.98
CA PRO A 10 -8.89 -12.71 22.25
C PRO A 10 -8.88 -13.33 20.85
N TRP A 11 -8.57 -12.54 19.81
CA TRP A 11 -8.79 -12.97 18.43
C TRP A 11 -7.63 -12.58 17.50
N CYS A 12 -7.28 -13.45 16.57
CA CYS A 12 -6.25 -13.19 15.57
C CYS A 12 -6.88 -13.13 14.17
N SER A 13 -6.89 -11.94 13.57
CA SER A 13 -7.28 -11.74 12.16
C SER A 13 -6.15 -12.08 11.17
N ILE A 14 -4.93 -12.29 11.68
CA ILE A 14 -3.70 -12.66 10.95
C ILE A 14 -2.81 -13.46 11.92
N PRO A 15 -1.84 -14.29 11.46
CA PRO A 15 -1.05 -15.12 12.36
C PRO A 15 -0.39 -14.33 13.51
N PRO A 16 -0.15 -14.95 14.68
CA PRO A 16 0.68 -14.35 15.71
C PRO A 16 2.06 -13.94 15.18
N GLN A 17 2.54 -12.79 15.64
CA GLN A 17 3.85 -12.27 15.25
C GLN A 17 4.97 -13.17 15.76
N GLN A 18 5.74 -13.75 14.84
CA GLN A 18 6.77 -14.73 15.14
C GLN A 18 7.83 -14.81 14.04
N HIS A 19 8.86 -15.60 14.32
CA HIS A 19 9.86 -16.05 13.37
C HIS A 19 9.40 -17.35 12.71
N TYR A 20 9.68 -17.46 11.41
CA TYR A 20 9.44 -18.67 10.63
C TYR A 20 10.74 -19.25 10.11
N ASP A 21 11.02 -20.51 10.40
CA ASP A 21 12.26 -21.18 9.94
C ASP A 21 12.29 -21.38 8.41
N THR A 22 11.15 -21.26 7.72
CA THR A 22 11.09 -21.31 6.25
C THR A 22 10.02 -20.38 5.71
N ILE A 23 10.23 -19.87 4.49
CA ILE A 23 9.21 -19.15 3.73
C ILE A 23 7.93 -19.99 3.51
N GLY A 24 8.06 -21.32 3.32
CA GLY A 24 6.93 -22.21 3.11
C GLY A 24 5.95 -22.21 4.30
N ARG A 25 6.47 -22.26 5.54
CA ARG A 25 5.64 -22.17 6.75
C ARG A 25 4.96 -20.82 6.89
N LEU A 26 5.69 -19.72 6.67
CA LEU A 26 5.12 -18.38 6.66
C LEU A 26 3.94 -18.29 5.67
N LYS A 27 4.13 -18.76 4.44
CA LYS A 27 3.09 -18.73 3.41
C LYS A 27 1.87 -19.57 3.77
N GLN A 28 2.09 -20.77 4.32
CA GLN A 28 1.01 -21.65 4.76
C GLN A 28 0.12 -20.97 5.81
N ASP A 29 0.74 -20.34 6.82
CA ASP A 29 0.01 -19.63 7.88
C ASP A 29 -0.69 -18.38 7.34
N MET A 30 -0.01 -17.56 6.55
CA MET A 30 -0.63 -16.39 5.92
C MET A 30 -1.85 -16.77 5.08
N HIS A 31 -1.71 -17.81 4.24
CA HIS A 31 -2.81 -18.31 3.43
C HIS A 31 -3.97 -18.80 4.30
N ARG A 32 -3.70 -19.59 5.35
CA ARG A 32 -4.75 -20.10 6.27
C ARG A 32 -5.57 -18.97 6.87
N TYR A 33 -4.93 -17.91 7.36
CA TYR A 33 -5.63 -16.80 8.00
C TYR A 33 -6.37 -15.93 7.00
N LEU A 34 -5.77 -15.62 5.84
CA LEU A 34 -6.44 -14.84 4.80
C LEU A 34 -7.67 -15.59 4.27
N HIS A 35 -7.52 -16.88 3.92
CA HIS A 35 -8.62 -17.74 3.47
C HIS A 35 -9.75 -17.83 4.51
N ALA A 36 -9.44 -17.92 5.81
CA ALA A 36 -10.45 -17.94 6.86
C ALA A 36 -11.33 -16.67 6.91
N ARG A 37 -10.88 -15.56 6.31
CA ARG A 37 -11.67 -14.32 6.19
C ARG A 37 -12.36 -14.15 4.84
N SER A 38 -11.97 -14.91 3.82
CA SER A 38 -12.46 -14.75 2.46
C SER A 38 -13.08 -15.99 1.84
N SER A 39 -13.18 -17.12 2.54
CA SER A 39 -13.67 -18.41 2.02
C SER A 39 -14.97 -18.34 1.22
N GLU A 40 -15.98 -17.60 1.72
CA GLU A 40 -17.28 -17.40 1.04
C GLU A 40 -17.16 -16.57 -0.25
N PHE A 41 -16.08 -15.80 -0.39
CA PHE A 41 -15.79 -14.92 -1.53
C PHE A 41 -14.74 -15.50 -2.48
N GLU A 42 -14.21 -16.69 -2.19
CA GLU A 42 -13.22 -17.38 -3.03
C GLU A 42 -13.86 -18.38 -4.00
N THR A 43 -15.15 -18.69 -3.82
CA THR A 43 -15.87 -19.64 -4.66
C THR A 43 -17.11 -19.01 -5.30
N GLY A 44 -17.54 -19.56 -6.44
CA GLY A 44 -18.77 -19.14 -7.11
C GLY A 44 -18.72 -17.74 -7.75
N PRO A 45 -19.85 -17.04 -7.90
CA PRO A 45 -19.95 -15.77 -8.65
C PRO A 45 -19.24 -14.59 -7.97
N PHE A 46 -18.75 -14.75 -6.74
CA PHE A 46 -18.06 -13.72 -5.96
C PHE A 46 -16.54 -13.80 -6.04
N ALA A 47 -16.01 -14.90 -6.61
CA ALA A 47 -14.58 -15.13 -6.78
C ALA A 47 -13.93 -13.95 -7.53
N PRO A 48 -12.84 -13.37 -6.99
CA PRO A 48 -12.15 -12.28 -7.67
C PRO A 48 -11.53 -12.81 -8.96
N PRO A 49 -11.79 -12.19 -10.13
CA PRO A 49 -11.19 -12.64 -11.37
C PRO A 49 -9.68 -12.37 -11.31
N THR A 50 -8.89 -13.36 -11.70
CA THR A 50 -7.42 -13.29 -11.70
C THR A 50 -6.92 -12.24 -12.69
N ASP A 51 -5.88 -11.49 -12.29
CA ASP A 51 -5.19 -10.50 -13.12
C ASP A 51 -6.10 -9.42 -13.73
N LYS A 52 -7.07 -8.96 -12.93
CA LYS A 52 -7.98 -7.85 -13.29
C LYS A 52 -7.89 -6.71 -12.28
N PHE A 53 -8.48 -5.59 -12.68
CA PHE A 53 -8.70 -4.44 -11.82
C PHE A 53 -10.17 -4.09 -11.80
N GLU A 54 -10.71 -4.01 -10.59
CA GLU A 54 -12.08 -3.64 -10.36
C GLU A 54 -12.24 -2.12 -10.39
N ILE A 55 -13.21 -1.65 -11.17
CA ILE A 55 -13.61 -0.24 -11.16
C ILE A 55 -14.45 0.01 -9.91
N ILE A 56 -13.89 0.75 -8.96
CA ILE A 56 -14.56 1.15 -7.71
C ILE A 56 -14.86 2.64 -7.76
N GLN A 57 -16.10 3.03 -7.50
CA GLN A 57 -16.47 4.43 -7.35
C GLN A 57 -15.98 4.94 -5.98
N ALA A 58 -15.13 5.96 -6.03
CA ALA A 58 -14.66 6.72 -4.88
C ALA A 58 -15.58 7.93 -4.63
N SER A 59 -15.28 8.75 -3.62
CA SER A 59 -16.03 9.97 -3.33
C SER A 59 -16.23 10.86 -4.57
N GLY A 60 -17.47 11.35 -4.76
CA GLY A 60 -17.86 12.14 -5.92
C GLY A 60 -18.02 11.33 -7.21
N ASN A 61 -17.45 11.85 -8.31
CA ASN A 61 -17.52 11.25 -9.66
C ASN A 61 -16.18 10.62 -10.10
N SER A 62 -15.31 10.28 -9.15
CA SER A 62 -14.00 9.67 -9.42
C SER A 62 -14.04 8.16 -9.23
N TYR A 63 -13.17 7.44 -9.93
CA TYR A 63 -13.03 6.00 -9.82
C TYR A 63 -11.59 5.62 -9.47
N ILE A 64 -11.40 4.58 -8.66
CA ILE A 64 -10.12 3.92 -8.48
C ILE A 64 -10.16 2.56 -9.18
N LEU A 65 -9.01 2.11 -9.66
CA LEU A 65 -8.86 0.83 -10.36
C LEU A 65 -8.14 -0.15 -9.44
N LEU A 66 -8.91 -0.83 -8.59
CA LEU A 66 -8.40 -1.65 -7.50
C LEU A 66 -7.92 -3.01 -8.02
N PRO A 67 -6.70 -3.50 -7.71
CA PRO A 67 -6.29 -4.86 -8.07
C PRO A 67 -7.27 -5.87 -7.47
N THR A 68 -7.74 -6.84 -8.23
CA THR A 68 -8.66 -7.85 -7.68
C THR A 68 -7.97 -8.77 -6.67
N ALA A 69 -8.55 -8.88 -5.48
CA ALA A 69 -8.11 -9.78 -4.43
C ALA A 69 -9.31 -10.34 -3.64
N SER A 70 -9.10 -11.49 -3.00
CA SER A 70 -10.10 -12.13 -2.14
C SER A 70 -10.33 -11.33 -0.86
N ASP A 71 -9.34 -10.55 -0.44
CA ASP A 71 -9.36 -9.77 0.78
C ASP A 71 -8.45 -8.55 0.66
N TYR A 72 -8.80 -7.46 1.35
CA TYR A 72 -8.05 -6.20 1.38
C TYR A 72 -7.83 -5.68 2.80
N ALA A 73 -8.25 -6.41 3.85
CA ALA A 73 -8.12 -5.89 5.21
C ALA A 73 -6.66 -5.92 5.72
N PHE A 74 -5.77 -6.66 5.05
CA PHE A 74 -4.32 -6.54 5.23
C PHE A 74 -3.64 -6.20 3.91
N LEU A 75 -2.69 -5.28 3.98
CA LEU A 75 -1.72 -5.02 2.92
C LEU A 75 -0.32 -5.41 3.41
N PHE A 76 0.56 -5.71 2.49
CA PHE A 76 1.86 -6.31 2.77
C PHE A 76 3.00 -5.43 2.29
N ARG A 77 4.12 -5.49 3.02
CA ARG A 77 5.39 -4.89 2.61
C ARG A 77 6.51 -5.83 3.00
N GLY A 78 7.40 -6.15 2.06
CA GLY A 78 8.60 -6.92 2.34
C GLY A 78 9.83 -6.06 2.44
N GLN A 79 10.78 -6.46 3.30
CA GLN A 79 12.06 -5.81 3.44
C GLN A 79 13.17 -6.85 3.65
N ASN A 80 14.31 -6.63 3.01
CA ASN A 80 15.50 -7.48 3.12
C ASN A 80 16.31 -7.23 4.41
N ALA A 81 15.91 -6.23 5.20
CA ALA A 81 16.51 -5.88 6.48
C ALA A 81 15.45 -5.18 7.37
N PHE A 82 15.67 -5.19 8.68
CA PHE A 82 14.84 -4.43 9.60
C PHE A 82 15.29 -2.98 9.67
N TYR A 83 14.37 -2.06 9.38
CA TYR A 83 14.59 -0.62 9.53
C TYR A 83 13.67 -0.11 10.64
N LYS A 84 14.25 0.25 11.79
CA LYS A 84 13.52 0.61 13.02
C LYS A 84 12.37 1.60 12.81
N ASP A 85 12.60 2.66 12.04
CA ASP A 85 11.58 3.69 11.82
C ASP A 85 10.65 3.36 10.65
N CYS A 86 11.04 2.46 9.76
CA CYS A 86 10.34 2.10 8.53
C CYS A 86 9.73 3.32 7.80
N ALA A 87 10.50 4.42 7.71
CA ALA A 87 10.01 5.70 7.22
C ALA A 87 9.98 5.78 5.68
N PRO A 88 9.07 6.60 5.10
CA PRO A 88 9.12 7.00 3.69
C PRO A 88 10.46 7.57 3.27
N THR A 89 10.83 7.42 2.00
CA THR A 89 12.14 7.85 1.47
C THR A 89 12.40 9.35 1.66
N LEU A 90 11.35 10.17 1.69
CA LEU A 90 11.44 11.59 2.00
C LEU A 90 11.96 11.86 3.43
N TYR A 91 11.65 11.00 4.41
CA TYR A 91 11.95 11.21 5.83
C TYR A 91 13.05 10.31 6.41
N ARG A 92 13.60 9.34 5.65
CA ARG A 92 14.69 8.45 6.12
C ARG A 92 15.98 9.16 6.54
N ARG A 93 16.15 10.43 6.16
CA ARG A 93 17.23 11.30 6.59
C ARG A 93 16.63 12.64 6.95
N ARG A 94 17.17 13.28 8.00
CA ARG A 94 16.76 14.64 8.36
C ARG A 94 17.03 15.57 7.19
N LYS A 95 15.97 16.16 6.65
CA LYS A 95 16.02 17.14 5.57
C LYS A 95 15.50 18.46 6.10
N THR A 96 16.05 19.55 5.60
CA THR A 96 15.50 20.89 5.80
C THR A 96 14.17 21.05 5.05
N PRO A 97 13.30 22.00 5.44
CA PRO A 97 12.10 22.31 4.67
C PRO A 97 12.39 22.63 3.19
N GLY A 98 13.55 23.24 2.91
CA GLY A 98 14.03 23.48 1.55
C GLY A 98 14.29 22.20 0.77
N GLU A 99 15.03 21.25 1.34
CA GLU A 99 15.33 19.97 0.69
C GLU A 99 14.07 19.13 0.49
N ILE A 100 13.12 19.16 1.44
CA ILE A 100 11.81 18.51 1.30
C ILE A 100 11.04 19.13 0.13
N PHE A 101 11.03 20.47 0.03
CA PHE A 101 10.37 21.15 -1.07
C PHE A 101 11.01 20.84 -2.43
N GLU A 102 12.34 20.68 -2.50
CA GLU A 102 13.03 20.24 -3.72
C GLU A 102 12.56 18.84 -4.17
N GLN A 103 12.41 17.87 -3.26
CA GLN A 103 11.87 16.55 -3.64
C GLN A 103 10.43 16.64 -4.15
N ARG A 104 9.61 17.52 -3.56
CA ARG A 104 8.24 17.80 -4.02
C ARG A 104 8.22 18.50 -5.38
N LEU A 105 9.22 19.34 -5.67
CA LEU A 105 9.41 19.97 -6.97
C LEU A 105 9.72 18.93 -8.05
N LYS A 106 10.55 17.92 -7.75
CA LYS A 106 10.80 16.77 -8.63
C LYS A 106 9.52 15.97 -8.91
N CYS A 107 8.68 15.76 -7.90
CA CYS A 107 7.38 15.11 -8.09
C CYS A 107 6.43 15.95 -8.97
N ALA A 108 6.47 17.29 -8.84
CA ALA A 108 5.71 18.19 -9.71
C ALA A 108 6.19 18.15 -11.17
N GLU A 109 7.50 18.08 -11.41
CA GLU A 109 8.05 17.86 -12.76
C GLU A 109 7.60 16.54 -13.35
N PHE A 110 7.71 15.46 -12.58
CA PHE A 110 7.26 14.14 -13.01
C PHE A 110 5.79 14.15 -13.42
N GLN A 111 4.92 14.77 -12.60
CA GLN A 111 3.51 14.92 -12.92
C GLN A 111 3.32 15.69 -14.24
N LEU A 112 3.92 16.87 -14.37
CA LEU A 112 3.75 17.70 -15.57
C LEU A 112 4.24 17.00 -16.84
N MET A 113 5.32 16.23 -16.75
CA MET A 113 5.85 15.42 -17.84
C MET A 113 4.91 14.26 -18.20
N ALA A 114 4.44 13.50 -17.21
CA ALA A 114 3.54 12.37 -17.44
C ALA A 114 2.19 12.81 -18.05
N GLU A 115 1.73 14.02 -17.69
CA GLU A 115 0.49 14.59 -18.21
C GLU A 115 0.49 14.82 -19.72
N GLU A 116 1.63 14.86 -20.39
CA GLU A 116 1.69 14.99 -21.86
C GLU A 116 1.28 13.70 -22.57
N LEU A 117 1.25 12.57 -21.86
CA LEU A 117 1.05 11.26 -22.46
C LEU A 117 -0.43 10.90 -22.67
N PRO A 118 -0.77 10.21 -23.78
CA PRO A 118 -2.15 9.91 -24.15
C PRO A 118 -2.86 8.99 -23.15
N ALA A 119 -2.14 8.07 -22.51
CA ALA A 119 -2.68 7.21 -21.46
C ALA A 119 -3.18 8.03 -20.25
N VAL A 120 -2.42 9.05 -19.83
CA VAL A 120 -2.80 9.94 -18.73
C VAL A 120 -4.02 10.78 -19.10
N GLN A 121 -4.08 11.26 -20.34
CA GLN A 121 -5.25 11.99 -20.85
C GLN A 121 -6.51 11.11 -20.88
N TYR A 122 -6.39 9.85 -21.29
CA TYR A 122 -7.49 8.89 -21.24
C TYR A 122 -8.01 8.69 -19.82
N PHE A 123 -7.13 8.45 -18.83
CA PHE A 123 -7.54 8.27 -17.43
C PHE A 123 -8.32 9.48 -16.91
N ARG A 124 -7.85 10.69 -17.21
CA ARG A 124 -8.55 11.94 -16.86
C ARG A 124 -9.94 12.01 -17.47
N GLN A 125 -10.08 11.70 -18.76
CA GLN A 125 -11.36 11.68 -19.47
C GLN A 125 -12.33 10.65 -18.86
N GLN A 126 -11.82 9.49 -18.43
CA GLN A 126 -12.60 8.45 -17.77
C GLN A 126 -12.86 8.73 -16.28
N LYS A 127 -12.32 9.83 -15.73
CA LYS A 127 -12.37 10.17 -14.29
C LYS A 127 -11.73 9.09 -13.41
N PHE A 128 -10.77 8.36 -13.96
CA PHE A 128 -9.92 7.46 -13.18
C PHE A 128 -8.92 8.29 -12.38
N SER A 129 -8.79 7.96 -11.10
CA SER A 129 -7.89 8.64 -10.18
C SER A 129 -6.45 8.28 -10.53
N ILE A 130 -5.60 9.31 -10.64
CA ILE A 130 -4.17 9.15 -10.95
C ILE A 130 -3.37 9.53 -9.71
N ASP A 131 -2.66 8.56 -9.13
CA ASP A 131 -1.76 8.81 -8.01
C ASP A 131 -0.36 9.16 -8.52
N TYR A 132 -0.16 10.45 -8.81
CA TYR A 132 1.13 10.94 -9.29
C TYR A 132 2.28 10.76 -8.29
N LEU A 133 1.99 10.75 -6.97
CA LEU A 133 3.03 10.50 -5.96
C LEU A 133 3.40 9.02 -5.92
N GLY A 134 2.39 8.13 -5.98
CA GLY A 134 2.59 6.70 -6.15
C GLY A 134 3.45 6.39 -7.37
N LEU A 135 3.06 6.94 -8.53
CA LEU A 135 3.84 6.81 -9.76
C LEU A 135 5.28 7.31 -9.58
N ALA A 136 5.46 8.54 -9.10
CA ALA A 136 6.78 9.12 -8.87
C ALA A 136 7.68 8.23 -7.98
N GLN A 137 7.13 7.65 -6.91
CA GLN A 137 7.86 6.72 -6.04
C GLN A 137 8.28 5.44 -6.79
N HIS A 138 7.38 4.82 -7.54
CA HIS A 138 7.68 3.61 -8.33
C HIS A 138 8.77 3.84 -9.40
N TYR A 139 9.00 5.08 -9.82
CA TYR A 139 10.11 5.47 -10.72
C TYR A 139 11.31 6.10 -9.99
N GLY A 140 11.36 6.00 -8.66
CA GLY A 140 12.57 6.28 -7.87
C GLY A 140 12.68 7.71 -7.33
N LEU A 141 11.61 8.51 -7.37
CA LEU A 141 11.59 9.81 -6.67
C LEU A 141 11.31 9.63 -5.17
N GLN A 142 11.82 10.55 -4.36
CA GLN A 142 11.59 10.52 -2.92
C GLN A 142 10.22 11.12 -2.58
N THR A 143 9.43 10.39 -1.80
CA THR A 143 8.06 10.76 -1.43
C THR A 143 7.77 10.42 0.03
N ASP A 144 6.66 10.93 0.53
CA ASP A 144 6.10 10.74 1.87
C ASP A 144 5.26 9.45 2.01
N ILE A 145 5.35 8.54 1.03
CA ILE A 145 4.56 7.32 1.01
C ILE A 145 5.41 6.07 1.22
N LEU A 146 4.80 5.00 1.72
CA LEU A 146 5.34 3.65 1.74
C LEU A 146 4.63 2.81 0.67
N ASP A 147 5.41 2.13 -0.17
CA ASP A 147 4.89 1.10 -1.07
C ASP A 147 4.36 -0.10 -0.28
N LEU A 148 3.11 -0.45 -0.55
CA LEU A 148 2.41 -1.62 -0.06
C LEU A 148 1.85 -2.42 -1.24
N THR A 149 1.53 -3.69 -1.02
CA THR A 149 0.85 -4.54 -2.01
C THR A 149 -0.22 -5.36 -1.33
N VAL A 150 -1.30 -5.71 -2.04
CA VAL A 150 -2.29 -6.67 -1.52
C VAL A 150 -1.81 -8.12 -1.63
N ASP A 151 -0.72 -8.37 -2.36
CA ASP A 151 -0.23 -9.73 -2.65
C ASP A 151 0.99 -10.07 -1.78
N PRO A 152 0.88 -11.04 -0.85
CA PRO A 152 1.99 -11.44 0.01
C PRO A 152 3.22 -11.91 -0.77
N ASP A 153 3.06 -12.55 -1.93
CA ASP A 153 4.20 -13.04 -2.70
C ASP A 153 4.98 -11.90 -3.36
N ILE A 154 4.29 -10.83 -3.78
CA ILE A 154 4.96 -9.60 -4.27
C ILE A 154 5.76 -8.95 -3.14
N ALA A 155 5.20 -8.91 -1.92
CA ALA A 155 5.95 -8.43 -0.76
C ALA A 155 7.18 -9.30 -0.48
N LEU A 156 7.05 -10.63 -0.51
CA LEU A 156 8.16 -11.56 -0.32
C LEU A 156 9.27 -11.39 -1.37
N PHE A 157 8.92 -11.09 -2.63
CA PHE A 157 9.92 -10.72 -3.65
C PHE A 157 10.79 -9.54 -3.19
N PHE A 158 10.20 -8.46 -2.70
CA PHE A 158 10.96 -7.30 -2.18
C PHE A 158 11.71 -7.60 -0.88
N ALA A 159 11.31 -8.62 -0.12
CA ALA A 159 12.04 -9.07 1.07
C ALA A 159 13.27 -9.93 0.74
N MET A 160 13.26 -10.65 -0.38
CA MET A 160 14.29 -11.66 -0.69
C MET A 160 15.24 -11.27 -1.82
N CYS A 161 14.87 -10.31 -2.66
CA CYS A 161 15.69 -9.85 -3.79
C CYS A 161 16.37 -8.52 -3.46
N ASP A 162 17.59 -8.32 -3.97
CA ASP A 162 18.34 -7.08 -3.81
C ASP A 162 18.17 -6.18 -5.03
N TYR A 163 17.93 -4.89 -4.79
CA TYR A 163 17.90 -3.89 -5.84
C TYR A 163 19.32 -3.50 -6.26
N ASP A 164 19.63 -3.67 -7.54
CA ASP A 164 20.86 -3.22 -8.20
C ASP A 164 20.62 -1.83 -8.82
N PRO A 165 21.10 -0.74 -8.18
CA PRO A 165 20.90 0.61 -8.68
C PRO A 165 21.69 0.91 -9.95
N ARG A 166 22.73 0.13 -10.28
CA ARG A 166 23.56 0.36 -11.48
C ARG A 166 22.82 -0.07 -12.74
N ASN A 167 22.13 -1.21 -12.67
CA ASN A 167 21.38 -1.77 -13.79
C ASN A 167 19.86 -1.54 -13.67
N ASP A 168 19.42 -0.82 -12.62
CA ASP A 168 18.01 -0.51 -12.33
C ASP A 168 17.10 -1.75 -12.39
N ARG A 169 17.51 -2.80 -11.66
CA ARG A 169 16.81 -4.09 -11.62
C ARG A 169 16.95 -4.76 -10.27
N TYR A 170 16.08 -5.73 -10.00
CA TYR A 170 16.26 -6.63 -8.87
C TYR A 170 17.11 -7.83 -9.28
N THR A 171 17.90 -8.33 -8.33
CA THR A 171 18.79 -9.47 -8.48
C THR A 171 18.63 -10.43 -7.29
N ALA A 172 18.86 -11.71 -7.53
CA ALA A 172 18.87 -12.70 -6.47
C ALA A 172 20.08 -12.53 -5.54
N LYS A 173 20.01 -13.12 -4.34
CA LYS A 173 21.14 -13.19 -3.42
C LYS A 173 22.35 -13.86 -4.06
N SER A 174 23.54 -13.33 -3.82
CA SER A 174 24.77 -13.82 -4.45
C SER A 174 25.47 -14.93 -3.67
N GLN A 175 25.45 -14.85 -2.34
CA GLN A 175 26.15 -15.79 -1.45
C GLN A 175 25.25 -16.94 -1.02
N GLU A 176 25.81 -18.15 -0.96
CA GLU A 176 25.15 -19.35 -0.43
C GLU A 176 25.18 -19.33 1.09
N ARG A 177 24.09 -18.84 1.69
CA ARG A 177 23.88 -18.80 3.14
C ARG A 177 22.39 -18.64 3.42
N GLU A 178 22.03 -18.81 4.68
CA GLU A 178 20.72 -18.43 5.17
C GLU A 178 20.63 -16.90 5.35
N TYR A 179 19.48 -16.33 5.02
CA TYR A 179 19.14 -14.92 5.17
C TYR A 179 17.86 -14.77 5.99
N ILE A 180 17.72 -13.66 6.69
CA ILE A 180 16.48 -13.27 7.38
C ILE A 180 15.77 -12.20 6.56
N GLY A 181 14.51 -12.46 6.22
CA GLY A 181 13.61 -11.51 5.57
C GLY A 181 12.54 -11.02 6.53
N TYR A 182 11.95 -9.86 6.23
CA TYR A 182 10.90 -9.26 7.04
C TYR A 182 9.65 -9.03 6.22
N LEU A 183 8.51 -9.49 6.73
CA LEU A 183 7.19 -9.25 6.16
C LEU A 183 6.37 -8.42 7.14
N TYR A 184 5.89 -7.27 6.68
CA TYR A 184 4.95 -6.43 7.40
C TYR A 184 3.55 -6.72 6.87
N ALA A 185 2.59 -6.90 7.77
CA ALA A 185 1.17 -6.95 7.44
C ALA A 185 0.44 -5.79 8.12
N ILE A 186 -0.01 -4.84 7.29
CA ILE A 186 -0.61 -3.58 7.67
C ILE A 186 -2.12 -3.78 7.71
N ASN A 187 -2.73 -3.63 8.89
CA ASN A 187 -4.18 -3.64 9.01
C ASN A 187 -4.74 -2.32 8.44
N VAL A 188 -5.57 -2.40 7.39
CA VAL A 188 -6.17 -1.22 6.74
C VAL A 188 -7.02 -0.40 7.71
N PHE A 189 -7.63 -1.07 8.69
CA PHE A 189 -8.43 -0.48 9.75
C PHE A 189 -7.61 0.47 10.65
N SER A 190 -6.31 0.24 10.82
CA SER A 190 -5.44 1.11 11.61
C SER A 190 -5.24 2.50 11.00
N TYR A 191 -5.53 2.67 9.70
CA TYR A 191 -5.29 3.91 8.95
C TYR A 191 -6.54 4.48 8.27
N THR A 192 -7.70 3.85 8.50
CA THR A 192 -8.99 4.32 7.99
C THR A 192 -9.69 5.11 9.09
N ASP A 193 -10.18 6.32 8.77
CA ASP A 193 -10.98 7.12 9.71
C ASP A 193 -12.44 6.64 9.71
N TYR A 194 -12.96 6.35 10.91
CA TYR A 194 -14.22 5.64 11.13
C TYR A 194 -15.43 6.53 11.29
N SER A 195 -15.29 7.86 11.19
CA SER A 195 -16.48 8.70 11.23
C SER A 195 -17.43 8.29 10.09
N PRO A 196 -18.76 8.15 10.32
CA PRO A 196 -19.72 7.72 9.30
C PRO A 196 -19.67 8.56 8.01
N LYS A 197 -19.29 9.84 8.11
CA LYS A 197 -19.10 10.76 6.99
C LYS A 197 -17.83 10.49 6.15
N LYS A 198 -16.89 9.67 6.63
CA LYS A 198 -15.59 9.38 6.00
C LYS A 198 -15.43 7.93 5.54
N LEU A 199 -16.45 7.08 5.68
CA LEU A 199 -16.46 5.71 5.13
C LEU A 199 -16.29 5.68 3.60
N GLU A 200 -16.63 6.78 2.92
CA GLU A 200 -16.38 7.00 1.49
C GLU A 200 -14.88 7.08 1.14
N ASN A 201 -13.98 7.16 2.12
CA ASN A 201 -12.56 7.43 1.91
C ASN A 201 -11.63 6.20 2.02
N LEU A 202 -12.19 4.98 2.05
CA LEU A 202 -11.38 3.76 1.99
C LEU A 202 -10.55 3.78 0.70
N PHE A 203 -9.24 3.57 0.83
CA PHE A 203 -8.31 3.60 -0.31
C PHE A 203 -8.20 4.92 -1.07
N THR A 204 -8.60 6.06 -0.49
CA THR A 204 -8.47 7.39 -1.13
C THR A 204 -7.80 8.44 -0.26
N SER A 205 -7.54 8.15 1.02
CA SER A 205 -7.03 9.10 2.01
C SER A 205 -5.59 8.79 2.40
N LYS A 206 -5.33 8.41 3.66
CA LYS A 206 -3.98 8.11 4.15
C LYS A 206 -3.41 6.86 3.50
N LEU A 207 -4.27 5.86 3.34
CA LEU A 207 -4.00 4.63 2.62
C LEU A 207 -4.74 4.72 1.29
N LYS A 208 -4.04 4.58 0.16
CA LYS A 208 -4.62 4.70 -1.19
C LYS A 208 -4.37 3.47 -2.04
N ALA A 209 -5.35 3.14 -2.87
CA ALA A 209 -5.13 2.20 -3.96
C ALA A 209 -4.40 2.94 -5.09
N ILE A 210 -3.18 2.52 -5.39
CA ILE A 210 -2.51 2.93 -6.62
C ILE A 210 -3.10 2.08 -7.75
N GLY A 211 -3.07 0.76 -7.60
CA GLY A 211 -3.72 -0.17 -8.51
C GLY A 211 -3.31 0.01 -9.97
N LEU A 212 -4.26 -0.15 -10.90
CA LEU A 212 -3.98 0.12 -12.31
C LEU A 212 -3.88 1.63 -12.52
N GLN A 213 -2.73 2.05 -13.02
CA GLN A 213 -2.42 3.42 -13.38
C GLN A 213 -2.19 3.50 -14.90
N PRO A 214 -1.98 4.70 -15.48
CA PRO A 214 -1.68 4.84 -16.91
C PRO A 214 -0.44 4.07 -17.40
N PHE A 215 0.38 3.57 -16.47
CA PHE A 215 1.62 2.84 -16.71
C PHE A 215 1.59 1.52 -15.92
N ASP A 216 2.24 0.50 -16.47
CA ASP A 216 2.05 -0.89 -16.01
C ASP A 216 2.65 -1.17 -14.62
N ARG A 217 3.72 -0.46 -14.23
CA ARG A 217 4.56 -0.83 -13.07
C ARG A 217 3.76 -0.94 -11.76
N PRO A 218 2.94 0.04 -11.33
CA PRO A 218 2.16 -0.11 -10.11
C PRO A 218 1.05 -1.15 -10.21
N GLY A 219 0.45 -1.30 -11.40
CA GLY A 219 -0.59 -2.31 -11.65
C GLY A 219 -0.04 -3.72 -11.47
N ASN A 220 1.10 -4.01 -12.09
CA ASN A 220 1.78 -5.30 -11.96
C ASN A 220 2.17 -5.63 -10.51
N GLN A 221 2.51 -4.61 -9.72
CA GLN A 221 2.85 -4.75 -8.30
C GLN A 221 1.63 -4.83 -7.38
N LYS A 222 0.41 -4.71 -7.94
CA LYS A 222 -0.86 -4.64 -7.19
C LYS A 222 -0.78 -3.61 -6.06
N ALA A 223 -0.26 -2.44 -6.40
CA ALA A 223 0.30 -1.50 -5.45
C ALA A 223 -0.74 -0.66 -4.69
N PHE A 224 -0.40 -0.32 -3.46
CA PHE A 224 -1.08 0.62 -2.58
C PHE A 224 -0.03 1.54 -1.97
N SER A 225 -0.44 2.75 -1.59
CA SER A 225 0.42 3.69 -0.87
C SER A 225 -0.11 3.93 0.54
N LEU A 226 0.80 4.03 1.51
CA LEU A 226 0.51 4.56 2.82
C LEU A 226 1.29 5.87 3.02
N HIS A 227 0.57 6.99 3.07
CA HIS A 227 1.12 8.29 3.42
C HIS A 227 1.40 8.32 4.92
N LEU A 228 2.64 8.59 5.31
CA LEU A 228 3.02 8.80 6.70
C LEU A 228 3.53 10.23 6.87
N ASP A 229 3.19 10.83 8.00
CA ASP A 229 3.74 12.13 8.38
C ASP A 229 5.18 11.98 8.89
N GLU A 230 5.95 13.08 8.91
CA GLU A 230 7.30 13.06 9.47
C GLU A 230 7.27 12.63 10.95
N GLY A 231 8.04 11.59 11.29
CA GLY A 231 8.08 11.02 12.64
C GLY A 231 6.93 10.07 12.98
N GLU A 232 5.96 9.88 12.09
CA GLU A 232 4.90 8.89 12.30
C GLU A 232 5.46 7.46 12.19
N LYS A 233 5.16 6.63 13.19
CA LYS A 233 5.55 5.22 13.20
C LYS A 233 4.55 4.35 12.43
N LEU A 234 5.08 3.42 11.63
CA LEU A 234 4.27 2.38 11.01
C LEU A 234 3.66 1.45 12.08
N LYS A 235 2.35 1.36 12.13
CA LYS A 235 1.56 0.31 12.77
C LYS A 235 1.37 -0.87 11.81
N ALA A 236 1.91 -2.03 12.16
CA ALA A 236 1.81 -3.27 11.39
C ALA A 236 2.07 -4.50 12.28
N ASN A 237 1.65 -5.68 11.83
CA ASN A 237 2.21 -6.93 12.35
C ASN A 237 3.52 -7.22 11.62
N LEU A 238 4.58 -7.54 12.36
CA LEU A 238 5.90 -7.85 11.78
C LEU A 238 6.23 -9.33 11.97
N TYR A 239 6.70 -9.96 10.90
CA TYR A 239 7.20 -11.33 10.88
C TYR A 239 8.63 -11.32 10.36
N SER A 240 9.44 -12.22 10.90
CA SER A 240 10.76 -12.55 10.34
C SER A 240 10.73 -13.97 9.80
N PHE A 241 11.53 -14.26 8.79
CA PHE A 241 11.61 -15.61 8.23
C PHE A 241 12.97 -15.90 7.64
N ASN A 242 13.38 -17.16 7.71
CA ASN A 242 14.58 -17.65 7.03
C ASN A 242 14.28 -17.99 5.56
N TYR A 243 15.24 -17.67 4.70
CA TYR A 243 15.24 -18.05 3.28
C TYR A 243 16.68 -18.25 2.78
N THR A 244 16.80 -18.99 1.69
CA THR A 244 18.06 -19.35 1.04
C THR A 244 18.31 -18.52 -0.22
N LYS A 245 19.50 -18.65 -0.79
CA LYS A 245 19.77 -18.13 -2.13
C LYS A 245 18.83 -18.73 -3.18
N GLN A 246 18.53 -20.03 -3.11
CA GLN A 246 17.63 -20.70 -4.04
C GLN A 246 16.21 -20.08 -4.01
N ASP A 247 15.68 -19.78 -2.82
CA ASP A 247 14.38 -19.10 -2.67
C ASP A 247 14.39 -17.72 -3.36
N SER A 248 15.48 -16.97 -3.17
CA SER A 248 15.69 -15.66 -3.80
C SER A 248 15.75 -15.77 -5.34
N GLU A 249 16.45 -16.77 -5.88
CA GLU A 249 16.54 -17.02 -7.33
C GLU A 249 15.17 -17.36 -7.94
N GLU A 250 14.37 -18.18 -7.26
CA GLU A 250 13.01 -18.51 -7.70
C GLU A 250 12.14 -17.26 -7.78
N TYR A 251 12.09 -16.48 -6.70
CA TYR A 251 11.29 -15.25 -6.66
C TYR A 251 11.80 -14.20 -7.64
N CYS A 252 13.11 -14.01 -7.75
CA CYS A 252 13.71 -13.07 -8.70
C CYS A 252 13.31 -13.41 -10.14
N ARG A 253 13.31 -14.70 -10.49
CA ARG A 253 12.90 -15.18 -11.81
C ARG A 253 11.40 -15.00 -12.05
N LYS A 254 10.58 -15.43 -11.08
CA LYS A 254 9.11 -15.38 -11.16
C LYS A 254 8.57 -13.96 -11.28
N TYR A 255 9.16 -13.02 -10.56
CA TYR A 255 8.67 -11.64 -10.44
C TYR A 255 9.53 -10.59 -11.16
N ALA A 256 10.45 -11.01 -12.04
CA ALA A 256 11.28 -10.09 -12.84
C ALA A 256 10.46 -9.06 -13.63
N TYR A 257 9.22 -9.38 -13.99
CA TYR A 257 8.33 -8.48 -14.73
C TYR A 257 7.80 -7.30 -13.91
N LEU A 258 7.90 -7.34 -12.57
CA LEU A 258 7.45 -6.25 -11.69
C LEU A 258 8.28 -4.97 -11.84
N TRP A 259 9.51 -5.07 -12.34
CA TRP A 259 10.46 -3.96 -12.45
C TRP A 259 10.97 -3.78 -13.88
N ARG A 260 10.04 -3.58 -14.83
CA ARG A 260 10.38 -3.29 -16.23
C ARG A 260 10.60 -1.80 -16.46
N SER A 261 11.65 -1.48 -17.22
CA SER A 261 11.90 -0.13 -17.71
C SER A 261 10.89 0.24 -18.80
N ASP A 262 10.53 1.50 -18.85
CA ASP A 262 9.61 2.09 -19.81
C ASP A 262 10.02 3.54 -20.17
N MET A 263 9.18 4.22 -20.96
CA MET A 263 9.46 5.59 -21.41
C MET A 263 9.60 6.64 -20.29
N LEU A 264 9.10 6.36 -19.08
CA LEU A 264 9.21 7.25 -17.93
C LEU A 264 10.51 7.04 -17.16
N SER A 265 11.12 5.86 -17.25
CA SER A 265 12.21 5.45 -16.38
C SER A 265 13.44 6.37 -16.50
N GLU A 266 13.94 6.61 -17.72
CA GLU A 266 15.11 7.47 -17.94
C GLU A 266 14.81 8.97 -17.71
N ARG A 267 13.59 9.41 -18.05
CA ARG A 267 13.14 10.78 -17.79
C ARG A 267 13.02 11.08 -16.31
N THR A 268 12.56 10.10 -15.53
CA THR A 268 12.46 10.25 -14.08
C THR A 268 13.84 10.28 -13.42
N LYS A 269 14.81 9.50 -13.92
CA LYS A 269 16.22 9.62 -13.50
C LYS A 269 16.76 11.02 -13.78
N SER A 270 16.48 11.56 -14.95
CA SER A 270 16.84 12.93 -15.33
C SER A 270 16.25 13.99 -14.37
N ILE A 271 14.95 13.85 -14.02
CA ILE A 271 14.28 14.70 -13.02
C ILE A 271 14.86 14.51 -11.61
N ARG A 272 15.24 13.29 -11.24
CA ARG A 272 15.83 12.98 -9.94
C ARG A 272 17.16 13.70 -9.75
N ASP A 273 17.97 13.76 -10.81
CA ASP A 273 19.36 14.19 -10.76
C ASP A 273 19.55 15.69 -11.11
N THR A 274 18.54 16.35 -11.68
CA THR A 274 18.58 17.77 -12.05
C THR A 274 18.51 18.74 -10.85
N LYS A 275 19.09 19.93 -11.03
CA LYS A 275 18.90 21.15 -10.23
C LYS A 275 18.26 22.30 -11.01
N ILE A 276 17.95 22.09 -12.27
CA ILE A 276 17.23 23.03 -13.12
C ILE A 276 15.79 22.54 -13.18
N TYR A 277 14.80 23.39 -12.92
CA TYR A 277 13.37 23.03 -12.92
C TYR A 277 12.56 24.01 -13.78
N SER A 278 11.35 23.63 -14.16
CA SER A 278 10.43 24.51 -14.85
C SER A 278 9.74 25.48 -13.88
N HIS A 279 9.41 26.67 -14.37
CA HIS A 279 8.56 27.59 -13.60
C HIS A 279 7.16 27.03 -13.32
N GLN A 280 6.68 26.10 -14.17
CA GLN A 280 5.39 25.43 -13.97
C GLN A 280 5.44 24.48 -12.77
N ALA A 281 6.51 23.68 -12.63
CA ALA A 281 6.68 22.80 -11.48
C ALA A 281 6.77 23.58 -10.17
N LEU A 282 7.46 24.73 -10.17
CA LEU A 282 7.50 25.61 -8.99
C LEU A 282 6.11 26.07 -8.57
N SER A 283 5.29 26.52 -9.52
CA SER A 283 3.92 26.95 -9.27
C SER A 283 3.05 25.79 -8.76
N LEU A 284 3.17 24.61 -9.38
CA LEU A 284 2.42 23.41 -8.99
C LEU A 284 2.83 22.92 -7.58
N ALA A 285 4.13 22.83 -7.31
CA ALA A 285 4.66 22.41 -6.02
C ALA A 285 4.29 23.39 -4.91
N THR A 286 4.35 24.70 -5.17
CA THR A 286 3.89 25.73 -4.23
C THR A 286 2.41 25.58 -3.93
N LYS A 287 1.57 25.36 -4.96
CA LYS A 287 0.12 25.17 -4.77
C LYS A 287 -0.19 23.95 -3.91
N LYS A 288 0.54 22.85 -4.07
CA LYS A 288 0.29 21.59 -3.39
C LYS A 288 0.90 21.51 -1.98
N TRP A 289 2.09 22.07 -1.81
CA TRP A 289 2.94 21.83 -0.65
C TRP A 289 3.65 23.08 -0.14
N GLY A 290 3.18 24.26 -0.56
CA GLY A 290 3.83 25.53 -0.22
C GLY A 290 3.65 25.97 1.23
N ASP A 291 2.81 25.29 2.01
CA ASP A 291 2.60 25.51 3.44
C ASP A 291 2.32 26.99 3.78
N GLY A 292 1.38 27.59 3.02
CA GLY A 292 1.01 29.00 3.14
C GLY A 292 2.06 30.01 2.66
N LYS A 293 3.27 29.58 2.27
CA LYS A 293 4.30 30.46 1.72
C LYS A 293 4.09 30.73 0.22
N SER A 294 4.50 31.91 -0.21
CA SER A 294 4.35 32.35 -1.60
C SER A 294 5.32 31.65 -2.55
N ARG A 295 5.00 31.67 -3.84
CA ARG A 295 5.88 31.17 -4.91
C ARG A 295 7.26 31.84 -4.86
N ASN A 296 7.32 33.15 -4.62
CA ASN A 296 8.58 33.91 -4.56
C ASN A 296 9.44 33.51 -3.36
N TYR A 297 8.82 33.17 -2.23
CA TYR A 297 9.53 32.62 -1.08
C TYR A 297 10.25 31.32 -1.46
N TRP A 298 9.51 30.37 -2.05
CA TRP A 298 10.09 29.09 -2.44
C TRP A 298 11.10 29.22 -3.58
N GLU A 299 10.87 30.12 -4.54
CA GLU A 299 11.85 30.41 -5.59
C GLU A 299 13.20 30.85 -5.00
N ARG A 300 13.17 31.78 -4.03
CA ARG A 300 14.37 32.24 -3.33
C ARG A 300 15.04 31.11 -2.53
N GLN A 301 14.26 30.30 -1.81
CA GLN A 301 14.79 29.15 -1.07
C GLN A 301 15.43 28.11 -1.99
N MET A 302 14.87 27.89 -3.19
CA MET A 302 15.44 26.97 -4.17
C MET A 302 16.73 27.53 -4.78
N ARG A 303 16.78 28.83 -5.10
CA ARG A 303 18.01 29.49 -5.59
C ARG A 303 19.14 29.43 -4.56
N ASN A 304 18.83 29.59 -3.28
CA ASN A 304 19.81 29.41 -2.19
C ASN A 304 20.36 27.97 -2.12
N GLN A 305 19.62 26.98 -2.63
CA GLN A 305 20.04 25.59 -2.76
C GLN A 305 20.61 25.27 -4.15
N GLN A 306 21.09 26.28 -4.86
CA GLN A 306 21.69 26.18 -6.20
C GLN A 306 20.74 25.64 -7.28
N CYS A 307 19.42 25.68 -7.03
CA CYS A 307 18.45 25.35 -8.05
C CYS A 307 18.20 26.56 -8.97
N SER A 308 17.98 26.31 -10.26
CA SER A 308 17.61 27.33 -11.24
C SER A 308 16.29 26.98 -11.94
N PHE A 309 15.69 27.97 -12.60
CA PHE A 309 14.39 27.81 -13.24
C PHE A 309 14.44 28.19 -14.72
N THR A 310 13.73 27.43 -15.55
CA THR A 310 13.70 27.58 -17.00
C THR A 310 12.27 27.45 -17.55
N ALA A 311 12.12 27.74 -18.85
CA ALA A 311 10.88 27.51 -19.56
C ALA A 311 10.64 26.00 -19.75
N PRO A 312 9.39 25.51 -19.68
CA PRO A 312 9.09 24.07 -19.75
C PRO A 312 9.70 23.35 -20.95
N HIS A 313 9.67 23.96 -22.14
CA HIS A 313 10.23 23.37 -23.38
C HIS A 313 11.77 23.23 -23.37
N LYS A 314 12.47 23.85 -22.42
CA LYS A 314 13.92 23.74 -22.26
C LYS A 314 14.33 22.63 -21.28
N CYS A 315 13.37 21.96 -20.65
CA CYS A 315 13.65 20.87 -19.73
C CYS A 315 13.97 19.60 -20.53
N HIS A 316 15.13 18.98 -20.27
CA HIS A 316 15.64 17.86 -21.08
C HIS A 316 14.85 16.55 -20.92
N TRP A 317 13.98 16.42 -19.90
CA TRP A 317 13.07 15.29 -19.74
C TRP A 317 11.75 15.44 -20.49
N LYS A 318 11.51 16.55 -21.20
CA LYS A 318 10.31 16.71 -22.03
C LYS A 318 10.30 15.71 -23.19
N PHE A 319 9.10 15.34 -23.60
CA PHE A 319 8.92 14.57 -24.82
C PHE A 319 9.02 15.49 -26.03
N THR A 320 9.67 15.01 -27.09
CA THR A 320 9.60 15.67 -28.39
C THR A 320 8.21 15.45 -29.00
N SER A 321 7.84 16.28 -29.98
CA SER A 321 6.59 16.10 -30.72
C SER A 321 6.50 14.72 -31.37
N ASP A 322 7.61 14.19 -31.89
CA ASP A 322 7.68 12.88 -32.52
C ASP A 322 7.46 11.75 -31.51
N GLU A 323 8.03 11.86 -30.31
CA GLU A 323 7.81 10.88 -29.24
C GLU A 323 6.35 10.89 -28.78
N ILE A 324 5.73 12.07 -28.66
CA ILE A 324 4.31 12.16 -28.33
C ILE A 324 3.44 11.55 -29.43
N GLN A 325 3.72 11.83 -30.71
CA GLN A 325 2.99 11.24 -31.83
C GLN A 325 3.12 9.72 -31.86
N LYS A 326 4.32 9.20 -31.59
CA LYS A 326 4.55 7.76 -31.45
C LYS A 326 3.75 7.17 -30.29
N ALA A 327 3.78 7.80 -29.11
CA ALA A 327 3.01 7.36 -27.95
C ALA A 327 1.50 7.39 -28.23
N VAL A 328 0.99 8.38 -28.97
CA VAL A 328 -0.41 8.46 -29.41
C VAL A 328 -0.76 7.28 -30.32
N SER A 329 0.08 6.99 -31.31
CA SER A 329 -0.12 5.86 -32.21
C SER A 329 -0.12 4.52 -31.47
N GLU A 330 0.86 4.29 -30.59
CA GLU A 330 0.95 3.07 -29.77
C GLU A 330 -0.27 2.92 -28.85
N TRP A 331 -0.72 4.02 -28.25
CA TRP A 331 -1.89 4.03 -27.39
C TRP A 331 -3.19 3.67 -28.14
N GLN A 332 -3.38 4.24 -29.33
CA GLN A 332 -4.56 3.99 -30.17
C GLN A 332 -4.58 2.55 -30.69
N ASN A 333 -3.44 2.02 -31.11
CA ASN A 333 -3.34 0.70 -31.72
C ASN A 333 -3.33 -0.44 -30.69
N HIS A 334 -2.78 -0.23 -29.50
CA HIS A 334 -2.57 -1.29 -28.51
C HIS A 334 -3.03 -0.92 -27.10
N GLY A 335 -2.59 0.22 -26.57
CA GLY A 335 -2.75 0.57 -25.14
C GLY A 335 -4.21 0.62 -24.67
N LEU A 336 -5.10 1.24 -25.46
CA LEU A 336 -6.52 1.33 -25.12
C LEU A 336 -7.18 -0.06 -25.01
N GLY A 337 -6.85 -0.97 -25.93
CA GLY A 337 -7.36 -2.33 -25.93
C GLY A 337 -6.85 -3.13 -24.73
N GLN A 338 -5.57 -2.97 -24.37
CA GLN A 338 -4.96 -3.63 -23.22
C GLN A 338 -5.62 -3.21 -21.91
N ILE A 339 -5.77 -1.91 -21.66
CA ILE A 339 -6.40 -1.43 -20.42
C ILE A 339 -7.84 -1.93 -20.31
N ARG A 340 -8.64 -1.83 -21.38
CA ARG A 340 -10.02 -2.31 -21.37
C ARG A 340 -10.14 -3.80 -21.01
N ARG A 341 -9.18 -4.63 -21.42
CA ARG A 341 -9.14 -6.07 -21.08
C ARG A 341 -8.79 -6.31 -19.62
N LEU A 342 -8.05 -5.41 -18.97
CA LEU A 342 -7.69 -5.52 -17.55
C LEU A 342 -8.84 -5.12 -16.63
N LEU A 343 -9.77 -4.29 -17.10
CA LEU A 343 -10.87 -3.77 -16.27
C LEU A 343 -12.01 -4.78 -16.11
N THR A 344 -12.58 -4.81 -14.91
CA THR A 344 -13.79 -5.55 -14.59
C THR A 344 -14.72 -4.73 -13.68
N ARG A 345 -15.99 -5.13 -13.63
CA ARG A 345 -16.98 -4.62 -12.67
C ARG A 345 -17.61 -5.82 -11.98
N ARG A 346 -17.38 -5.97 -10.67
CA ARG A 346 -18.11 -6.97 -9.90
C ARG A 346 -19.43 -6.37 -9.43
N ARG A 347 -20.48 -7.19 -9.50
CA ARG A 347 -21.83 -6.82 -9.07
C ARG A 347 -21.96 -7.17 -7.60
N LEU A 348 -22.49 -6.25 -6.79
CA LEU A 348 -22.93 -6.58 -5.44
C LEU A 348 -24.38 -7.02 -5.52
N ILE A 349 -24.67 -8.21 -5.02
CA ILE A 349 -26.02 -8.79 -4.96
C ILE A 349 -26.47 -8.69 -3.51
N THR A 350 -27.50 -7.90 -3.23
CA THR A 350 -28.15 -7.84 -1.90
C THR A 350 -29.60 -8.23 -2.07
N GLY A 351 -29.96 -9.46 -1.67
CA GLY A 351 -31.27 -10.03 -1.98
C GLY A 351 -31.53 -10.06 -3.49
N ASN A 352 -32.62 -9.44 -3.94
CA ASN A 352 -32.98 -9.34 -5.36
C ASN A 352 -32.42 -8.08 -6.06
N ARG A 353 -31.66 -7.22 -5.36
CA ARG A 353 -31.09 -6.00 -5.94
C ARG A 353 -29.64 -6.21 -6.38
N GLN A 354 -29.37 -5.82 -7.62
CA GLN A 354 -28.05 -5.85 -8.22
C GLN A 354 -27.59 -4.41 -8.48
N THR A 355 -26.49 -3.97 -7.85
CA THR A 355 -25.89 -2.66 -8.14
C THR A 355 -24.80 -2.80 -9.21
N GLY A 356 -24.66 -1.78 -10.07
CA GLY A 356 -23.80 -1.83 -11.26
C GLY A 356 -22.31 -1.48 -11.03
N CYS A 357 -21.95 -0.89 -9.88
CA CYS A 357 -20.58 -0.53 -9.52
C CYS A 357 -20.39 -0.62 -8.00
N ASN A 358 -19.31 -1.25 -7.56
CA ASN A 358 -18.91 -1.22 -6.15
C ASN A 358 -18.40 0.18 -5.79
N THR A 359 -18.59 0.56 -4.53
CA THR A 359 -18.12 1.83 -3.97
C THR A 359 -17.08 1.56 -2.89
N THR A 360 -16.28 2.57 -2.53
CA THR A 360 -15.36 2.49 -1.39
C THR A 360 -16.12 2.17 -0.08
N SER A 361 -17.34 2.69 0.07
CA SER A 361 -18.23 2.41 1.19
C SER A 361 -18.71 0.95 1.20
N SER A 362 -19.17 0.40 0.07
CA SER A 362 -19.60 -1.01 0.00
C SER A 362 -18.43 -1.96 0.28
N LEU A 363 -17.25 -1.65 -0.26
CA LEU A 363 -16.03 -2.40 0.00
C LEU A 363 -15.65 -2.38 1.50
N TYR A 364 -15.75 -1.22 2.14
CA TYR A 364 -15.52 -1.09 3.58
C TYR A 364 -16.46 -2.01 4.38
N HIS A 365 -17.76 -1.99 4.08
CA HIS A 365 -18.73 -2.85 4.78
C HIS A 365 -18.40 -4.33 4.59
N THR A 366 -18.02 -4.74 3.37
CA THR A 366 -17.55 -6.12 3.13
C THR A 366 -16.31 -6.45 3.97
N LEU A 367 -15.33 -5.56 4.07
CA LEU A 367 -14.13 -5.79 4.89
C LEU A 367 -14.45 -5.91 6.38
N VAL A 368 -15.39 -5.10 6.90
CA VAL A 368 -15.83 -5.20 8.30
C VAL A 368 -16.48 -6.56 8.56
N LEU A 369 -17.39 -6.99 7.68
CA LEU A 369 -18.05 -8.30 7.79
C LEU A 369 -17.03 -9.45 7.77
N LYS A 370 -16.11 -9.44 6.81
CA LYS A 370 -15.02 -10.43 6.70
C LYS A 370 -14.16 -10.49 7.96
N ASN A 371 -13.88 -9.33 8.55
CA ASN A 371 -13.06 -9.25 9.76
C ASN A 371 -13.83 -9.68 11.03
N LEU A 372 -15.16 -9.54 11.06
CA LEU A 372 -16.01 -10.04 12.15
C LEU A 372 -16.18 -11.57 12.08
N GLN A 373 -16.32 -12.11 10.87
CA GLN A 373 -16.62 -13.52 10.63
C GLN A 373 -15.37 -14.39 10.59
N GLY A 374 -14.25 -13.86 10.09
CA GLY A 374 -13.03 -14.63 9.87
C GLY A 374 -11.94 -14.46 10.93
N GLY A 375 -10.96 -15.35 10.88
CA GLY A 375 -9.83 -15.42 11.82
C GLY A 375 -9.96 -16.57 12.81
N PHE A 376 -9.15 -16.54 13.86
CA PHE A 376 -9.08 -17.61 14.86
C PHE A 376 -8.98 -17.03 16.27
N PRO A 377 -9.42 -17.75 17.33
CA PRO A 377 -9.08 -17.39 18.70
C PRO A 377 -7.56 -17.21 18.85
N ALA A 378 -7.14 -16.17 19.56
CA ALA A 378 -5.73 -15.99 19.83
C ALA A 378 -5.23 -17.15 20.71
N PRO A 379 -4.02 -17.67 20.45
CA PRO A 379 -3.41 -18.67 21.33
C PRO A 379 -3.33 -18.14 22.78
N GLY A 380 -3.38 -19.06 23.74
CA GLY A 380 -3.37 -18.69 25.16
C GLY A 380 -2.23 -17.75 25.51
N GLY A 381 -2.56 -16.57 26.06
CA GLY A 381 -1.61 -15.53 26.45
C GLY A 381 -1.14 -14.58 25.34
N TYR A 382 -1.48 -14.82 24.07
CA TYR A 382 -1.15 -13.92 22.97
C TYR A 382 -2.13 -12.77 22.86
N ASP A 383 -1.60 -11.55 23.05
CA ASP A 383 -2.33 -10.33 22.79
C ASP A 383 -2.08 -9.86 21.35
N SER A 384 -3.08 -10.09 20.50
CA SER A 384 -3.14 -9.61 19.13
C SER A 384 -3.53 -8.13 19.02
N GLY A 385 -3.92 -7.50 20.13
CA GLY A 385 -4.60 -6.20 20.14
C GLY A 385 -6.02 -6.26 19.59
N ILE A 386 -6.61 -7.45 19.42
CA ILE A 386 -7.97 -7.63 18.91
C ILE A 386 -8.76 -8.55 19.84
N VAL A 387 -9.96 -8.10 20.22
CA VAL A 387 -10.90 -8.87 21.04
C VAL A 387 -12.23 -8.96 20.32
N LYS A 388 -12.74 -10.17 20.09
CA LYS A 388 -14.10 -10.40 19.60
C LYS A 388 -15.08 -10.30 20.76
N LEU A 389 -16.19 -9.60 20.54
CA LEU A 389 -17.28 -9.44 21.50
C LEU A 389 -18.49 -10.23 21.04
N LEU A 390 -19.08 -11.02 21.93
CA LEU A 390 -20.29 -11.79 21.67
C LEU A 390 -21.31 -11.54 22.79
N SER A 391 -22.57 -11.31 22.42
CA SER A 391 -23.72 -11.35 23.35
C SER A 391 -24.78 -12.26 22.75
N GLU A 392 -25.05 -13.39 23.40
CA GLU A 392 -26.10 -14.32 22.96
C GLU A 392 -27.49 -13.72 23.15
N LYS A 393 -27.69 -12.98 24.25
CA LYS A 393 -28.95 -12.31 24.60
C LYS A 393 -29.34 -11.24 23.60
N ASP A 394 -28.38 -10.44 23.16
CA ASP A 394 -28.60 -9.34 22.20
C ASP A 394 -28.35 -9.75 20.75
N LYS A 395 -28.02 -11.03 20.50
CA LYS A 395 -27.54 -11.57 19.22
C LYS A 395 -26.44 -10.70 18.59
N MET A 396 -25.60 -10.07 19.40
CA MET A 396 -24.64 -9.07 18.96
C MET A 396 -23.28 -9.72 18.71
N GLN A 397 -22.65 -9.37 17.58
CA GLN A 397 -21.24 -9.64 17.33
C GLN A 397 -20.50 -8.33 17.10
N GLY A 398 -19.34 -8.20 17.74
CA GLY A 398 -18.50 -7.01 17.65
C GLY A 398 -17.02 -7.35 17.79
N TRP A 399 -16.20 -6.31 17.69
CA TRP A 399 -14.77 -6.42 17.95
C TRP A 399 -14.24 -5.13 18.55
N GLU A 400 -13.20 -5.28 19.36
CA GLU A 400 -12.38 -4.20 19.89
C GLU A 400 -10.99 -4.29 19.29
N THR A 401 -10.43 -3.13 18.97
CA THR A 401 -9.03 -3.01 18.58
C THR A 401 -8.28 -2.10 19.53
N ASP A 402 -7.11 -2.55 19.96
CA ASP A 402 -6.12 -1.72 20.60
C ASP A 402 -5.43 -0.85 19.55
N THR A 403 -5.77 0.43 19.58
CA THR A 403 -5.20 1.43 18.66
C THR A 403 -3.79 1.87 19.03
N ALA A 404 -3.32 1.51 20.24
CA ALA A 404 -1.97 1.74 20.75
C ALA A 404 -1.04 0.54 20.54
N PHE A 405 -1.51 -0.52 19.87
CA PHE A 405 -0.72 -1.70 19.55
C PHE A 405 0.60 -1.33 18.86
N GLU A 406 1.72 -1.59 19.54
CA GLU A 406 3.06 -1.43 18.97
C GLU A 406 3.44 -2.70 18.20
N HIS A 407 4.05 -2.52 17.02
CA HIS A 407 4.56 -3.62 16.23
C HIS A 407 5.74 -4.29 16.95
N SER A 408 5.91 -5.59 16.75
CA SER A 408 7.07 -6.31 17.31
C SER A 408 8.36 -5.77 16.71
N VAL A 409 9.41 -5.71 17.51
CA VAL A 409 10.77 -5.43 17.02
C VAL A 409 11.60 -6.71 17.09
N PRO A 410 12.53 -6.94 16.15
CA PRO A 410 13.43 -8.08 16.22
C PRO A 410 14.33 -8.00 17.46
N GLU A 411 14.65 -9.16 18.03
CA GLU A 411 15.65 -9.28 19.09
C GLU A 411 17.08 -9.21 18.53
N ALA A 412 18.08 -9.42 19.38
CA ALA A 412 19.50 -9.33 19.01
C ALA A 412 19.91 -10.32 17.90
N ASP A 413 19.19 -11.43 17.75
CA ASP A 413 19.37 -12.42 16.69
C ASP A 413 18.69 -12.04 15.36
N GLY A 414 18.01 -10.89 15.30
CA GLY A 414 17.26 -10.44 14.13
C GLY A 414 15.91 -11.13 13.95
N LYS A 415 15.43 -11.90 14.93
CA LYS A 415 14.18 -12.66 14.84
C LYS A 415 13.07 -12.04 15.69
N ILE A 416 11.83 -12.28 15.28
CA ILE A 416 10.63 -11.86 15.99
C ILE A 416 10.19 -13.00 16.92
N HIS A 417 10.20 -12.77 18.23
CA HIS A 417 9.86 -13.80 19.23
C HIS A 417 8.57 -13.55 20.01
N ARG A 418 7.75 -12.55 19.61
CA ARG A 418 6.58 -12.12 20.38
C ARG A 418 5.60 -13.25 20.72
N TYR A 419 5.37 -14.21 19.81
CA TYR A 419 4.56 -15.38 20.09
C TYR A 419 5.26 -16.40 21.01
N ASN A 420 6.54 -16.69 20.75
CA ASN A 420 7.30 -17.69 21.50
C ASN A 420 7.50 -17.28 22.97
N GLN A 421 7.64 -15.98 23.24
CA GLN A 421 7.73 -15.42 24.59
C GLN A 421 6.52 -15.76 25.49
N ILE A 422 5.37 -16.15 24.93
CA ILE A 422 4.16 -16.53 25.68
C ILE A 422 4.12 -18.03 26.00
N LEU A 423 4.70 -18.88 25.16
CA LEU A 423 4.84 -20.31 25.46
C LEU A 423 5.72 -20.54 26.70
N ASP A 424 6.55 -19.56 27.05
CA ASP A 424 7.40 -19.53 28.24
C ASP A 424 6.79 -18.72 29.43
N TRP A 425 5.56 -18.19 29.34
CA TRP A 425 5.02 -17.22 30.30
C TRP A 425 3.69 -17.61 30.99
N SER A 426 3.55 -17.25 32.28
CA SER A 426 2.39 -17.55 33.14
C SER A 426 1.32 -16.43 33.17
N PRO A 427 0.02 -16.74 33.33
CA PRO A 427 -1.09 -15.88 32.91
C PRO A 427 -1.48 -14.82 33.95
N THR A 428 -0.78 -13.68 33.99
CA THR A 428 -1.31 -12.49 34.69
C THR A 428 -0.90 -11.19 34.01
N ARG A 429 -1.62 -10.81 32.95
CA ARG A 429 -1.67 -9.40 32.52
C ARG A 429 -3.10 -9.01 32.15
N ARG A 430 -3.65 -8.06 32.90
CA ARG A 430 -4.88 -7.35 32.53
C ARG A 430 -4.62 -6.60 31.22
N LEU A 431 -5.56 -6.71 30.28
CA LEU A 431 -5.63 -5.85 29.11
C LEU A 431 -5.68 -4.38 29.57
N PRO A 432 -4.88 -3.46 29.02
CA PRO A 432 -4.96 -2.05 29.37
C PRO A 432 -6.33 -1.49 29.01
N GLY A 433 -7.05 -1.01 30.02
CA GLY A 433 -8.21 -0.14 29.84
C GLY A 433 -7.81 1.19 29.20
N ASP A 434 -8.80 1.81 28.56
CA ASP A 434 -8.87 3.21 28.11
C ASP A 434 -8.57 3.55 26.63
N ARG A 435 -8.27 2.59 25.74
CA ARG A 435 -8.06 2.88 24.29
C ARG A 435 -8.67 1.87 23.31
N LEU A 436 -9.77 1.23 23.70
CA LEU A 436 -10.49 0.27 22.89
C LEU A 436 -11.42 0.99 21.89
N ARG A 437 -11.34 0.64 20.61
CA ARG A 437 -12.37 1.00 19.62
C ARG A 437 -13.34 -0.15 19.44
N THR A 438 -14.58 0.03 19.87
CA THR A 438 -15.63 -0.99 19.79
C THR A 438 -16.47 -0.81 18.53
N PHE A 439 -16.61 -1.86 17.72
CA PHE A 439 -17.61 -1.93 16.65
C PHE A 439 -18.68 -2.94 17.02
N GLN A 440 -19.94 -2.56 16.87
CA GLN A 440 -21.10 -3.40 17.17
C GLN A 440 -21.97 -3.49 15.93
N MET A 441 -22.38 -4.71 15.57
CA MET A 441 -23.49 -4.93 14.66
C MET A 441 -24.62 -5.63 15.42
N ARG A 442 -25.81 -5.03 15.37
CA ARG A 442 -27.06 -5.75 15.67
C ARG A 442 -27.53 -6.36 14.35
N PRO A 443 -27.78 -7.66 14.27
CA PRO A 443 -28.54 -8.20 13.15
C PRO A 443 -29.97 -7.66 13.27
N ASP A 444 -30.46 -7.03 12.20
CA ASP A 444 -31.89 -6.80 12.02
C ASP A 444 -32.61 -8.13 11.76
#